data_AF-A0A401I3Z7-F1
#
_entry.id   AF-A0A401I3Z7-F1
#
_cell.length_a   1.000
_cell.length_b   1.000
_cell.length_c   1.000
_cell.angle_alpha   90.00
_cell.angle_beta   90.00
_cell.angle_gamma   90.00
#
_symmetry.space_group_name_H-M   'P 1'
#
loop_
_entity.id
_entity.type
_entity.pdbx_description
1 polymer ?
#
loop_
_entity_poly.entity_id
_entity_poly.type
_entity_poly.pdbx_seq_one_letter_code
_entity_poly.pdbx_strand_id
1 'polypeptide(L)'
;MLHRLMRALFYPSPGIDIGAQEAADYEAWLEGGLALYKLYALPYDPVRMLRYLATRERYLFHGSNNREIARFEPREQTLYSGKPVHAVFASAEPLWSLFYAVFDRSKLVGSFRNGCLAYGGKSYHYYSLNAATMRAEPWTQGAIYVLPREPFRRASSSKLRFDEWISEEPVEPLLRVDVQPQHFVFRDRVAVHGDREPVWQTWLRYKSRTSVTR
;
A
#
# COMPACT_ATOMS: atom_id res chain seq x y z
N MET A 1 -0.54 -0.38 -25.99
CA MET A 1 0.93 -0.29 -25.84
C MET A 1 1.34 -0.06 -24.38
N LEU A 2 0.82 0.97 -23.68
CA LEU A 2 1.24 1.33 -22.32
C LEU A 2 1.05 0.25 -21.25
N HIS A 3 -0.05 -0.52 -21.27
CA HIS A 3 -0.22 -1.67 -20.36
C HIS A 3 0.88 -2.73 -20.49
N ARG A 4 1.35 -3.01 -21.72
CA ARG A 4 2.43 -3.98 -21.95
C ARG A 4 3.75 -3.45 -21.38
N LEU A 5 4.02 -2.16 -21.58
CA LEU A 5 5.17 -1.49 -20.99
C LEU A 5 5.13 -1.55 -19.44
N MET A 6 4.00 -1.19 -18.82
CA MET A 6 3.85 -1.24 -17.36
C MET A 6 4.02 -2.65 -16.81
N ARG A 7 3.52 -3.68 -17.48
CA ARG A 7 3.73 -5.09 -17.09
C ARG A 7 5.19 -5.53 -17.27
N ALA A 8 5.88 -5.01 -18.28
CA ALA A 8 7.28 -5.29 -18.50
C ALA A 8 8.18 -4.63 -17.45
N LEU A 9 7.78 -3.48 -16.92
CA LEU A 9 8.54 -2.76 -15.89
C LEU A 9 8.15 -3.16 -14.47
N PHE A 10 6.88 -3.42 -14.19
CA PHE A 10 6.31 -3.52 -12.84
C PHE A 10 5.37 -4.72 -12.67
N TYR A 11 5.02 -5.08 -11.43
CA TYR A 11 4.04 -6.15 -11.19
C TYR A 11 2.63 -5.55 -11.13
N PRO A 12 1.65 -6.06 -11.89
CA PRO A 12 0.27 -5.67 -11.67
C PRO A 12 -0.16 -6.09 -10.26
N SER A 13 -1.12 -5.38 -9.66
CA SER A 13 -1.84 -5.90 -8.50
C SER A 13 -2.36 -7.29 -8.85
N PRO A 14 -2.13 -8.30 -7.99
CA PRO A 14 -2.68 -9.63 -8.23
C PRO A 14 -4.20 -9.54 -8.34
N GLY A 15 -4.85 -10.50 -9.00
CA GLY A 15 -6.30 -10.63 -8.90
C GLY A 15 -6.70 -10.97 -7.46
N ILE A 16 -7.95 -10.70 -7.10
CA ILE A 16 -8.58 -11.35 -5.96
C ILE A 16 -9.86 -12.01 -6.45
N ASP A 17 -10.00 -13.29 -6.14
CA ASP A 17 -11.22 -14.02 -6.36
C ASP A 17 -11.90 -14.15 -5.01
N ILE A 18 -12.96 -13.36 -4.78
CA ILE A 18 -13.76 -13.38 -3.55
C ILE A 18 -15.02 -14.19 -3.87
N GLY A 19 -15.18 -15.32 -3.20
CA GLY A 19 -16.36 -16.18 -3.38
C GLY A 19 -17.63 -15.51 -2.87
N ALA A 20 -18.80 -15.99 -3.34
CA ALA A 20 -20.09 -15.44 -2.93
C ALA A 20 -20.32 -15.48 -1.41
N GLN A 21 -19.89 -16.58 -0.76
CA GLN A 21 -20.00 -16.71 0.70
C GLN A 21 -19.09 -15.72 1.44
N GLU A 22 -17.82 -15.60 1.03
CA GLU A 22 -16.86 -14.66 1.63
C GLU A 22 -17.34 -13.20 1.45
N ALA A 23 -17.89 -12.87 0.29
CA ALA A 23 -18.52 -11.57 0.06
C ALA A 23 -19.71 -11.34 1.01
N ALA A 24 -20.60 -12.32 1.17
CA ALA A 24 -21.75 -12.21 2.07
C ALA A 24 -21.31 -12.04 3.53
N ASP A 25 -20.28 -12.77 3.97
CA ASP A 25 -19.73 -12.66 5.31
C ASP A 25 -19.15 -11.26 5.57
N TYR A 26 -18.46 -10.69 4.58
CA TYR A 26 -17.95 -9.32 4.66
C TYR A 26 -19.07 -8.27 4.67
N GLU A 27 -20.12 -8.42 3.88
CA GLU A 27 -21.27 -7.50 3.93
C GLU A 27 -22.00 -7.57 5.27
N ALA A 28 -22.25 -8.77 5.79
CA ALA A 28 -22.86 -8.94 7.12
C ALA A 28 -22.00 -8.29 8.22
N TRP A 29 -20.66 -8.38 8.11
CA TRP A 29 -19.75 -7.69 9.02
C TRP A 29 -19.80 -6.16 8.87
N LEU A 30 -19.86 -5.65 7.64
CA LEU A 30 -19.98 -4.22 7.35
C LEU A 30 -21.28 -3.63 7.93
N GLU A 31 -22.39 -4.32 7.75
CA GLU A 31 -23.71 -3.95 8.27
C GLU A 31 -23.78 -4.08 9.80
N GLY A 32 -23.12 -5.08 10.36
CA GLY A 32 -23.08 -5.37 11.80
C GLY A 32 -22.13 -4.50 12.65
N GLY A 33 -21.60 -3.42 12.06
CA GLY A 33 -20.82 -2.38 12.73
C GLY A 33 -19.36 -2.74 13.00
N LEU A 34 -18.54 -2.82 11.94
CA LEU A 34 -17.04 -2.83 11.82
C LEU A 34 -16.19 -3.36 13.00
N ALA A 35 -16.74 -4.22 13.85
CA ALA A 35 -16.07 -4.68 15.06
C ALA A 35 -14.92 -5.61 14.67
N LEU A 36 -13.70 -5.26 15.12
CA LEU A 36 -12.48 -5.95 14.70
C LEU A 36 -12.45 -7.43 15.15
N TYR A 37 -12.97 -7.73 16.33
CA TYR A 37 -13.06 -9.12 16.82
C TYR A 37 -13.97 -9.99 15.94
N LYS A 38 -15.03 -9.41 15.34
CA LYS A 38 -15.90 -10.13 14.39
C LYS A 38 -15.18 -10.38 13.07
N LEU A 39 -14.38 -9.43 12.60
CA LEU A 39 -13.55 -9.61 11.41
C LEU A 39 -12.57 -10.78 11.61
N TYR A 40 -11.88 -10.83 12.74
CA TYR A 40 -10.92 -11.91 13.03
C TYR A 40 -11.57 -13.26 13.32
N ALA A 41 -12.89 -13.31 13.55
CA ALA A 41 -13.63 -14.57 13.65
C ALA A 41 -13.94 -15.18 12.26
N LEU A 42 -13.82 -14.41 11.18
CA LEU A 42 -13.99 -14.93 9.82
C LEU A 42 -12.82 -15.84 9.43
N PRO A 43 -13.06 -16.92 8.68
CA PRO A 43 -12.03 -17.90 8.31
C PRO A 43 -11.12 -17.45 7.15
N TYR A 44 -10.99 -16.14 6.92
CA TYR A 44 -10.30 -15.56 5.76
C TYR A 44 -9.09 -14.74 6.19
N ASP A 45 -8.07 -14.67 5.32
CA ASP A 45 -6.94 -13.77 5.52
C ASP A 45 -7.43 -12.30 5.57
N PRO A 46 -7.10 -11.51 6.62
CA PRO A 46 -7.52 -10.12 6.74
C PRO A 46 -7.14 -9.22 5.55
N VAL A 47 -6.08 -9.54 4.81
CA VAL A 47 -5.71 -8.79 3.60
C VAL A 47 -6.71 -9.01 2.47
N ARG A 48 -7.39 -10.16 2.42
CA ARG A 48 -8.47 -10.38 1.44
C ARG A 48 -9.63 -9.42 1.70
N MET A 49 -9.98 -9.21 2.97
CA MET A 49 -10.96 -8.20 3.37
C MET A 49 -10.52 -6.80 2.94
N LEU A 50 -9.26 -6.40 3.17
CA LEU A 50 -8.78 -5.06 2.77
C LEU A 50 -8.94 -4.84 1.27
N ARG A 51 -8.62 -5.86 0.48
CA ARG A 51 -8.75 -5.86 -0.98
C ARG A 51 -10.21 -5.88 -1.43
N TYR A 52 -11.08 -6.54 -0.69
CA TYR A 52 -12.53 -6.44 -0.86
C TYR A 52 -13.00 -5.01 -0.59
N LEU A 53 -12.64 -4.39 0.53
CA LEU A 53 -13.02 -3.00 0.84
C LEU A 53 -12.59 -2.01 -0.25
N ALA A 54 -11.43 -2.23 -0.87
CA ALA A 54 -10.94 -1.39 -1.96
C ALA A 54 -11.90 -1.33 -3.17
N THR A 55 -12.75 -2.35 -3.38
CA THR A 55 -13.72 -2.36 -4.49
C THR A 55 -14.98 -1.56 -4.20
N ARG A 56 -15.20 -1.06 -2.98
CA ARG A 56 -16.40 -0.25 -2.62
C ARG A 56 -16.24 1.24 -2.88
N GLU A 57 -15.05 1.68 -3.29
CA GLU A 57 -14.70 3.08 -3.56
C GLU A 57 -14.99 4.09 -2.44
N ARG A 58 -15.39 3.65 -1.24
CA ARG A 58 -15.71 4.50 -0.08
C ARG A 58 -14.61 4.52 0.99
N TYR A 59 -13.57 3.70 0.80
CA TYR A 59 -12.48 3.50 1.75
C TYR A 59 -11.13 3.84 1.14
N LEU A 60 -10.23 4.31 1.99
CA LEU A 60 -8.81 4.45 1.72
C LEU A 60 -8.00 3.74 2.80
N PHE A 61 -6.72 3.53 2.56
CA PHE A 61 -5.85 2.72 3.39
C PHE A 61 -4.58 3.48 3.73
N HIS A 62 -4.20 3.47 5.00
CA HIS A 62 -2.92 3.99 5.48
C HIS A 62 -2.16 2.88 6.20
N GLY A 63 -0.90 2.66 5.84
CA GLY A 63 -0.04 1.68 6.51
C GLY A 63 0.94 2.36 7.44
N SER A 64 1.09 1.82 8.65
CA SER A 64 2.03 2.35 9.65
C SER A 64 2.60 1.26 10.54
N ASN A 65 3.84 1.45 11.02
CA ASN A 65 4.39 0.63 12.10
C ASN A 65 3.79 1.03 13.46
N ASN A 66 3.28 2.26 13.61
CA ASN A 66 2.56 2.67 14.81
C ASN A 66 1.13 2.12 14.77
N ARG A 67 0.81 1.22 15.69
CA ARG A 67 -0.47 0.49 15.79
C ARG A 67 -1.50 1.15 16.73
N GLU A 68 -1.17 2.30 17.31
CA GLU A 68 -1.99 2.98 18.31
C GLU A 68 -2.45 4.37 17.82
N ILE A 69 -2.55 4.57 16.51
CA ILE A 69 -3.01 5.83 15.94
C ILE A 69 -4.53 5.91 16.09
N ALA A 70 -5.00 6.71 17.05
CA ALA A 70 -6.42 7.05 17.18
C ALA A 70 -6.88 8.11 16.17
N ARG A 71 -5.97 8.99 15.75
CA ARG A 71 -6.24 10.07 14.80
C ARG A 71 -4.98 10.40 14.00
N PHE A 72 -5.12 10.53 12.69
CA PHE A 72 -4.06 10.97 11.81
C PHE A 72 -4.08 12.50 11.74
N GLU A 73 -2.97 13.11 12.14
CA GLU A 73 -2.75 14.55 11.97
C GLU A 73 -1.96 14.80 10.67
N PRO A 74 -2.30 15.84 9.90
CA PRO A 74 -1.49 16.31 8.77
C PRO A 74 -0.03 16.56 9.18
N ARG A 75 0.91 16.30 8.27
CA ARG A 75 2.34 16.50 8.49
C ARG A 75 3.02 17.01 7.23
N GLU A 76 4.11 17.75 7.42
CA GLU A 76 5.00 18.17 6.32
C GLU A 76 5.62 16.96 5.64
N GLN A 77 5.32 16.79 4.35
CA GLN A 77 5.80 15.72 3.49
C GLN A 77 5.88 16.23 2.05
N THR A 78 6.25 15.35 1.12
CA THR A 78 6.26 15.64 -0.31
C THR A 78 5.33 14.68 -1.04
N LEU A 79 4.57 15.21 -2.00
CA LEU A 79 3.91 14.38 -3.00
C LEU A 79 4.94 13.61 -3.82
N TYR A 80 4.51 12.58 -4.54
CA TYR A 80 5.40 11.87 -5.47
C TYR A 80 6.05 12.81 -6.50
N SER A 81 5.40 13.92 -6.86
CA SER A 81 5.95 14.96 -7.74
C SER A 81 7.10 15.78 -7.14
N GLY A 82 7.40 15.59 -5.85
CA GLY A 82 8.36 16.38 -5.08
C GLY A 82 7.78 17.68 -4.51
N LYS A 83 6.52 18.01 -4.80
CA LYS A 83 5.86 19.20 -4.25
C LYS A 83 5.64 19.05 -2.73
N PRO A 84 6.10 20.01 -1.90
CA PRO A 84 5.80 20.02 -0.46
C PRO A 84 4.30 20.14 -0.19
N VAL A 85 3.83 19.46 0.85
CA VAL A 85 2.44 19.50 1.32
C VAL A 85 2.36 19.17 2.81
N HIS A 86 1.38 19.76 3.48
CA HIS A 86 1.03 19.44 4.87
C HIS A 86 -0.25 18.59 4.89
N ALA A 87 -0.12 17.27 4.93
CA ALA A 87 -1.27 16.37 4.74
C ALA A 87 -1.14 15.00 5.41
N VAL A 88 -2.28 14.36 5.65
CA VAL A 88 -2.42 12.91 5.86
C VAL A 88 -2.44 12.23 4.49
N PHE A 89 -1.65 11.18 4.32
CA PHE A 89 -1.59 10.41 3.07
C PHE A 89 -2.40 9.13 3.19
N ALA A 90 -3.00 8.69 2.09
CA ALA A 90 -3.65 7.39 1.99
C ALA A 90 -3.58 6.86 0.56
N SER A 91 -4.04 5.62 0.36
CA SER A 91 -4.17 4.99 -0.96
C SER A 91 -5.50 4.27 -1.08
N ALA A 92 -6.06 4.18 -2.28
CA ALA A 92 -7.16 3.25 -2.56
C ALA A 92 -6.66 1.82 -2.81
N GLU A 93 -5.34 1.63 -3.00
CA GLU A 93 -4.69 0.33 -3.16
C GLU A 93 -4.09 -0.17 -1.83
N PRO A 94 -4.73 -1.12 -1.15
CA PRO A 94 -4.30 -1.57 0.17
C PRO A 94 -2.92 -2.26 0.15
N LEU A 95 -2.52 -2.89 -0.96
CA LEU A 95 -1.21 -3.52 -1.06
C LEU A 95 -0.06 -2.50 -1.10
N TRP A 96 -0.33 -1.27 -1.53
CA TRP A 96 0.65 -0.19 -1.45
C TRP A 96 0.85 0.25 -0.01
N SER A 97 -0.25 0.48 0.72
CA SER A 97 -0.23 0.79 2.15
C SER A 97 0.40 -0.33 2.98
N LEU A 98 0.18 -1.59 2.60
CA LEU A 98 0.76 -2.76 3.28
C LEU A 98 2.29 -2.72 3.33
N PHE A 99 2.96 -2.22 2.28
CA PHE A 99 4.40 -1.99 2.31
C PHE A 99 4.81 -1.05 3.44
N TYR A 100 4.11 0.08 3.62
CA TYR A 100 4.40 1.04 4.69
C TYR A 100 4.08 0.50 6.08
N ALA A 101 3.09 -0.41 6.20
CA ALA A 101 2.79 -1.05 7.46
C ALA A 101 3.90 -2.00 7.93
N VAL A 102 4.52 -2.74 7.01
CA VAL A 102 5.51 -3.78 7.35
C VAL A 102 6.96 -3.37 7.13
N PHE A 103 7.22 -2.28 6.42
CA PHE A 103 8.56 -1.73 6.27
C PHE A 103 8.94 -0.92 7.52
N ASP A 104 9.93 -1.42 8.26
CA ASP A 104 10.45 -0.75 9.45
C ASP A 104 11.35 0.43 9.05
N ARG A 105 10.79 1.64 9.11
CA ARG A 105 11.52 2.85 8.73
C ARG A 105 12.63 3.21 9.71
N SER A 106 12.66 2.65 10.94
CA SER A 106 13.77 2.86 11.88
C SER A 106 15.06 2.19 11.40
N LYS A 107 14.94 1.19 10.51
CA LYS A 107 16.04 0.46 9.89
C LYS A 107 16.43 0.99 8.50
N LEU A 108 15.79 2.05 8.03
CA LEU A 108 16.10 2.68 6.75
C LEU A 108 17.50 3.31 6.79
N VAL A 109 18.36 2.90 5.87
CA VAL A 109 19.66 3.53 5.63
C VAL A 109 19.60 4.23 4.28
N GLY A 110 19.63 5.56 4.24
CA GLY A 110 19.61 6.32 2.99
C GLY A 110 18.23 6.35 2.34
N SER A 111 18.08 5.70 1.17
CA SER A 111 16.87 5.83 0.34
C SER A 111 16.12 4.52 0.14
N PHE A 112 14.81 4.64 -0.03
CA PHE A 112 13.93 3.58 -0.51
C PHE A 112 13.07 4.13 -1.64
N ARG A 113 12.62 3.23 -2.52
CA ARG A 113 11.83 3.57 -3.71
C ARG A 113 10.65 2.64 -3.75
N ASN A 114 9.47 3.19 -3.95
CA ASN A 114 8.27 2.39 -4.06
C ASN A 114 7.25 3.14 -4.91
N GLY A 115 6.23 2.43 -5.35
CA GLY A 115 5.11 3.07 -6.00
C GLY A 115 4.01 2.12 -6.40
N CYS A 116 2.80 2.67 -6.43
CA CYS A 116 1.62 2.09 -7.04
C CYS A 116 1.11 3.04 -8.14
N LEU A 117 1.33 2.66 -9.40
CA LEU A 117 0.88 3.39 -10.58
C LEU A 117 -0.49 2.88 -11.01
N ALA A 118 -1.49 3.75 -11.02
CA ALA A 118 -2.82 3.47 -11.53
C ALA A 118 -2.94 3.89 -13.01
N TYR A 119 -3.37 2.96 -13.87
CA TYR A 119 -3.68 3.21 -15.28
C TYR A 119 -4.73 2.22 -15.82
N GLY A 120 -5.80 2.74 -16.42
CA GLY A 120 -6.86 1.92 -17.04
C GLY A 120 -7.52 0.94 -16.07
N GLY A 121 -7.81 1.38 -14.86
CA GLY A 121 -8.41 0.55 -13.80
C GLY A 121 -7.48 -0.52 -13.22
N LYS A 122 -6.17 -0.47 -13.53
CA LYS A 122 -5.16 -1.42 -13.03
C LYS A 122 -4.07 -0.68 -12.26
N SER A 123 -3.63 -1.30 -11.18
CA SER A 123 -2.51 -0.83 -10.36
C SER A 123 -1.25 -1.63 -10.69
N TYR A 124 -0.10 -0.96 -10.70
CA TYR A 124 1.22 -1.53 -10.99
C TYR A 124 2.21 -1.14 -9.91
N HIS A 125 2.88 -2.13 -9.35
CA HIS A 125 3.68 -2.01 -8.15
C HIS A 125 5.16 -2.21 -8.43
N TYR A 126 5.97 -1.39 -7.76
CA TYR A 126 7.39 -1.64 -7.61
C TYR A 126 7.88 -1.25 -6.21
N TYR A 127 8.89 -1.97 -5.72
CA TYR A 127 9.50 -1.75 -4.42
C TYR A 127 11.00 -2.01 -4.51
N SER A 128 11.80 -1.10 -3.98
CA SER A 128 13.23 -1.28 -3.93
C SER A 128 13.86 -0.57 -2.74
N LEU A 129 14.70 -1.32 -2.03
CA LEU A 129 15.52 -0.83 -0.92
C LEU A 129 16.99 -0.88 -1.37
N ASN A 130 17.87 -0.10 -0.73
CA ASN A 130 19.30 -0.29 -0.96
C ASN A 130 19.84 -1.49 -0.16
N ALA A 131 21.07 -1.91 -0.48
CA ALA A 131 21.66 -3.10 0.13
C ALA A 131 21.85 -2.98 1.65
N ALA A 132 22.16 -1.77 2.15
CA ALA A 132 22.32 -1.52 3.57
C ALA A 132 21.01 -1.72 4.34
N THR A 133 19.91 -1.15 3.83
CA THR A 133 18.57 -1.30 4.42
C THR A 133 18.12 -2.77 4.39
N MET A 134 18.35 -3.49 3.29
CA MET A 134 17.99 -4.92 3.21
C MET A 134 18.72 -5.78 4.24
N ARG A 135 20.02 -5.53 4.45
CA ARG A 135 20.83 -6.26 5.45
C ARG A 135 20.39 -6.00 6.89
N ALA A 136 19.70 -4.88 7.15
CA ALA A 136 19.15 -4.58 8.48
C ALA A 136 17.87 -5.38 8.81
N GLU A 137 17.39 -6.21 7.89
CA GLU A 137 16.13 -6.96 8.00
C GLU A 137 14.95 -6.02 8.32
N PRO A 138 14.55 -5.16 7.37
CA PRO A 138 13.70 -4.00 7.62
C PRO A 138 12.21 -4.36 7.65
N TRP A 139 11.87 -5.54 8.16
CA TRP A 139 10.51 -6.07 8.17
C TRP A 139 10.01 -6.14 9.60
N THR A 140 8.80 -5.64 9.84
CA THR A 140 8.16 -5.64 11.14
C THR A 140 6.65 -5.85 11.01
N GLN A 141 6.01 -6.19 12.12
CA GLN A 141 4.56 -6.13 12.21
C GLN A 141 4.08 -4.68 12.22
N GLY A 142 2.88 -4.43 11.70
CA GLY A 142 2.29 -3.09 11.71
C GLY A 142 0.79 -3.16 11.59
N ALA A 143 0.20 -2.05 11.14
CA ALA A 143 -1.23 -1.96 10.93
C ALA A 143 -1.58 -1.28 9.61
N ILE A 144 -2.67 -1.75 9.00
CA ILE A 144 -3.42 -1.01 8.00
C ILE A 144 -4.62 -0.37 8.67
N TYR A 145 -4.71 0.94 8.55
CA TYR A 145 -5.86 1.71 8.96
C TYR A 145 -6.77 1.92 7.75
N VAL A 146 -8.03 1.55 7.90
CA VAL A 146 -9.07 1.86 6.91
C VAL A 146 -9.63 3.23 7.28
N LEU A 147 -9.52 4.16 6.34
CA LEU A 147 -9.94 5.55 6.50
C LEU A 147 -11.21 5.80 5.68
N PRO A 148 -12.07 6.74 6.10
CA PRO A 148 -13.11 7.24 5.23
C PRO A 148 -12.47 7.91 4.00
N ARG A 149 -13.17 7.87 2.86
CA ARG A 149 -12.68 8.52 1.64
C ARG A 149 -12.72 10.04 1.74
N GLU A 150 -13.77 10.59 2.32
CA GLU A 150 -13.79 12.02 2.67
C GLU A 150 -12.97 12.22 3.96
N PRO A 151 -12.18 13.30 4.07
CA PRO A 151 -12.10 14.45 3.17
C PRO A 151 -10.97 14.37 2.13
N PHE A 152 -10.47 13.17 1.80
CA PHE A 152 -9.34 13.05 0.89
C PHE A 152 -9.65 13.46 -0.54
N ARG A 153 -8.65 14.07 -1.17
CA ARG A 153 -8.58 14.30 -2.62
C ARG A 153 -7.39 13.57 -3.22
N ARG A 154 -7.49 13.22 -4.50
CA ARG A 154 -6.33 12.68 -5.24
C ARG A 154 -5.27 13.76 -5.38
N ALA A 155 -4.00 13.37 -5.21
CA ALA A 155 -2.87 14.26 -5.43
C ALA A 155 -2.66 14.62 -6.91
N SER A 156 -3.07 13.72 -7.82
CA SER A 156 -3.01 13.92 -9.27
C SER A 156 -4.31 13.48 -9.96
N SER A 157 -4.73 14.26 -10.96
CA SER A 157 -5.87 13.98 -11.84
C SER A 157 -5.47 13.28 -13.16
N SER A 158 -4.17 12.97 -13.36
CA SER A 158 -3.70 12.36 -14.60
C SER A 158 -4.18 10.92 -14.79
N LYS A 159 -4.30 10.49 -16.06
CA LYS A 159 -4.70 9.12 -16.42
C LYS A 159 -3.69 8.06 -15.95
N LEU A 160 -2.40 8.38 -16.01
CA LEU A 160 -1.32 7.64 -15.37
C LEU A 160 -0.89 8.43 -14.14
N ARG A 161 -1.06 7.88 -12.95
CA ARG A 161 -0.77 8.56 -11.68
C ARG A 161 -0.32 7.57 -10.63
N PHE A 162 0.31 8.07 -9.58
CA PHE A 162 0.40 7.32 -8.33
C PHE A 162 -0.96 7.31 -7.65
N ASP A 163 -1.32 6.21 -7.00
CA ASP A 163 -2.59 6.12 -6.25
C ASP A 163 -2.50 6.81 -4.88
N GLU A 164 -2.07 8.07 -4.92
CA GLU A 164 -1.78 8.95 -3.80
C GLU A 164 -2.99 9.84 -3.52
N TRP A 165 -3.49 9.74 -2.30
CA TRP A 165 -4.58 10.55 -1.76
C TRP A 165 -4.08 11.36 -0.58
N ILE A 166 -4.56 12.59 -0.47
CA ILE A 166 -4.18 13.50 0.61
C ILE A 166 -5.40 14.15 1.26
N SER A 167 -5.31 14.33 2.58
CA SER A 167 -6.22 15.16 3.38
C SER A 167 -5.40 16.22 4.09
N GLU A 168 -5.80 17.48 3.99
CA GLU A 168 -5.22 18.59 4.76
C GLU A 168 -5.89 18.72 6.15
N GLU A 169 -6.91 17.91 6.40
CA GLU A 169 -7.62 17.82 7.68
C GLU A 169 -7.23 16.55 8.44
N PRO A 170 -7.34 16.54 9.78
CA PRO A 170 -7.16 15.34 10.57
C PRO A 170 -8.22 14.28 10.27
N VAL A 171 -7.83 13.00 10.32
CA VAL A 171 -8.71 11.88 9.97
C VAL A 171 -8.68 10.80 11.04
N GLU A 172 -9.87 10.38 11.48
CA GLU A 172 -10.03 9.22 12.34
C GLU A 172 -10.17 7.93 11.51
N PRO A 173 -9.45 6.85 11.86
CA PRO A 173 -9.60 5.58 11.19
C PRO A 173 -10.93 4.91 11.57
N LEU A 174 -11.58 4.29 10.58
CA LEU A 174 -12.79 3.49 10.79
C LEU A 174 -12.47 2.13 11.43
N LEU A 175 -11.32 1.57 11.07
CA LEU A 175 -10.80 0.35 11.67
C LEU A 175 -9.28 0.23 11.52
N ARG A 176 -8.68 -0.61 12.35
CA ARG A 176 -7.27 -1.00 12.31
C ARG A 176 -7.18 -2.52 12.08
N VAL A 177 -6.46 -2.93 11.04
CA VAL A 177 -6.11 -4.34 10.79
C VAL A 177 -4.63 -4.53 11.07
N ASP A 178 -4.31 -5.35 12.07
CA ASP A 178 -2.93 -5.75 12.31
C ASP A 178 -2.44 -6.68 11.20
N VAL A 179 -1.22 -6.42 10.72
CA VAL A 179 -0.62 -7.11 9.59
C VAL A 179 0.82 -7.51 9.88
N GLN A 180 1.26 -8.57 9.22
CA GLN A 180 2.58 -9.15 9.35
C GLN A 180 3.32 -9.11 8.01
N PRO A 181 4.66 -9.14 8.00
CA PRO A 181 5.44 -9.13 6.77
C PRO A 181 5.03 -10.18 5.73
N GLN A 182 4.60 -11.38 6.13
CA GLN A 182 4.13 -12.43 5.21
C GLN A 182 2.85 -12.07 4.45
N HIS A 183 2.04 -11.13 4.97
CA HIS A 183 0.85 -10.67 4.25
C HIS A 183 1.23 -9.78 3.04
N PHE A 184 2.43 -9.21 3.03
CA PHE A 184 2.91 -8.38 1.93
C PHE A 184 3.31 -9.24 0.73
N VAL A 185 2.37 -9.43 -0.21
CA VAL A 185 2.53 -10.28 -1.41
C VAL A 185 3.70 -9.92 -2.33
N PHE A 186 4.29 -8.73 -2.16
CA PHE A 186 5.46 -8.29 -2.92
C PHE A 186 6.76 -8.38 -2.11
N ARG A 187 6.77 -8.99 -0.91
CA ARG A 187 7.95 -9.10 -0.05
C ARG A 187 9.16 -9.69 -0.80
N ASP A 188 8.95 -10.80 -1.50
CA ASP A 188 10.01 -11.47 -2.28
C ASP A 188 10.26 -10.80 -3.64
N ARG A 189 9.56 -9.69 -3.91
CA ARG A 189 9.70 -8.85 -5.11
C ARG A 189 10.23 -7.46 -4.76
N VAL A 190 10.90 -7.32 -3.61
CA VAL A 190 11.61 -6.09 -3.24
C VAL A 190 13.01 -6.15 -3.84
N ALA A 191 13.28 -5.29 -4.83
CA ALA A 191 14.58 -5.25 -5.49
C ALA A 191 15.63 -4.52 -4.67
N VAL A 192 16.90 -4.80 -4.92
CA VAL A 192 18.03 -4.03 -4.37
C VAL A 192 18.56 -3.02 -5.40
N HIS A 193 18.47 -1.72 -5.11
CA HIS A 193 19.07 -0.66 -5.95
C HIS A 193 20.40 -0.17 -5.40
N GLY A 194 21.23 0.42 -6.26
CA GLY A 194 22.47 1.08 -5.84
C GLY A 194 22.22 2.49 -5.30
N ASP A 195 23.03 2.95 -4.33
CA ASP A 195 22.80 4.23 -3.64
C ASP A 195 22.82 5.45 -4.56
N ARG A 196 23.62 5.41 -5.65
CA ARG A 196 23.71 6.47 -6.67
C ARG A 196 22.91 6.17 -7.94
N GLU A 197 22.14 5.08 -7.94
CA GLU A 197 21.33 4.69 -9.09
C GLU A 197 20.19 5.69 -9.31
N PRO A 198 19.94 6.23 -10.50
CA PRO A 198 18.76 7.05 -10.73
C PRO A 198 17.48 6.21 -10.80
N VAL A 199 16.32 6.80 -10.46
CA VAL A 199 15.02 6.08 -10.36
C VAL A 199 14.65 5.33 -11.65
N TRP A 200 14.92 5.91 -12.82
CA TRP A 200 14.61 5.27 -14.10
C TRP A 200 15.41 3.96 -14.32
N GLN A 201 16.65 3.88 -13.83
CA GLN A 201 17.44 2.64 -13.88
C GLN A 201 16.83 1.57 -12.96
N THR A 202 16.31 1.98 -11.80
CA THR A 202 15.60 1.07 -10.89
C THR A 202 14.38 0.48 -11.58
N TRP A 203 13.59 1.29 -12.28
CA TRP A 203 12.44 0.81 -13.02
C TRP A 203 12.81 -0.18 -14.14
N LEU A 204 13.83 0.14 -14.94
CA LEU A 204 14.29 -0.75 -16.02
C LEU A 204 14.83 -2.09 -15.50
N ARG A 205 15.48 -2.09 -14.33
CA ARG A 205 16.11 -3.29 -13.73
C ARG A 205 15.23 -4.00 -12.70
N TYR A 206 14.04 -3.47 -12.39
CA TYR A 206 13.21 -3.97 -11.30
C TYR A 206 12.82 -5.44 -11.50
N LYS A 207 12.31 -5.80 -12.69
CA LYS A 207 11.97 -7.18 -13.01
C LYS A 207 13.17 -8.11 -13.01
N SER A 208 14.27 -7.73 -13.65
CA SER A 208 15.45 -8.61 -13.71
C SER A 208 16.00 -8.94 -12.32
N ARG A 209 15.90 -8.01 -11.36
CA ARG A 209 16.30 -8.22 -9.96
C ARG A 209 15.33 -9.05 -9.12
N THR A 210 14.09 -9.22 -9.56
CA THR A 210 13.02 -9.86 -8.75
C THR A 210 12.44 -11.11 -9.40
N SER A 211 12.76 -11.37 -10.66
CA SER A 211 12.32 -12.57 -11.39
C SER A 211 13.18 -13.82 -11.10
N VAL A 212 14.36 -13.64 -10.48
CA VAL A 212 15.34 -14.73 -10.24
C VAL A 212 15.13 -15.41 -8.89
N THR A 213 14.32 -14.84 -8.00
CA THR A 213 13.89 -15.49 -6.75
C THR A 213 12.76 -16.47 -7.07
N ARG A 214 13.13 -17.73 -7.36
CA ARG A 214 12.28 -18.91 -7.29
C ARG A 214 12.93 -19.93 -6.37
#